data_AF-A0AAW4VQN6-F1
#
_entry.id   AF-A0AAW4VQN6-F1
#
_cell.length_a   1.000
_cell.length_b   1.000
_cell.length_c   1.000
_cell.angle_alpha   90.00
_cell.angle_beta   90.00
_cell.angle_gamma   90.00
#
_symmetry.space_group_name_H-M   'P 1'
#
loop_
_entity.id
_entity.type
_entity.pdbx_description
1 polymer ?
#
loop_
_entity_poly.entity_id
_entity_poly.type
_entity_poly.pdbx_seq_one_letter_code
_entity_poly.pdbx_strand_id
1 'polypeptide(L)'
;MNYFTEYWYVWIAFVIMCIFLFSFYGKKYKQVKERRKQYEEKLAQERDEFSHLTSEVFDKIEPIDLTRAVIFHINAKEDRLFEDDNYDGNIIPYLTHEELLIYTMYQLECSLEGGRGSIHSFFITEPYCNYRPYYKEAFETMKCYDIAHLLEEAEKLAILIENDQEDEIDETSEYATYNFSDFTNEFVSLLRSSGIGDKLGEYIKEHKESFIEKDDENEERISE
;
A
#
# COMPACT_ATOMS: atom_id res chain seq x y z
N MET A 1 -34.94 -55.80 3.14
CA MET A 1 -35.16 -54.74 2.13
C MET A 1 -33.84 -54.04 1.90
N ASN A 2 -33.34 -54.00 0.66
CA ASN A 2 -32.10 -53.32 0.32
C ASN A 2 -32.39 -51.82 0.21
N TYR A 3 -32.06 -51.05 1.24
CA TYR A 3 -32.16 -49.57 1.23
C TYR A 3 -31.43 -48.93 0.03
N PHE A 4 -30.45 -49.63 -0.54
CA PHE A 4 -29.74 -49.21 -1.74
C PHE A 4 -30.61 -49.14 -3.01
N THR A 5 -31.62 -50.02 -3.13
CA THR A 5 -32.50 -50.05 -4.31
C THR A 5 -33.69 -49.10 -4.21
N GLU A 6 -34.07 -48.64 -3.01
CA GLU A 6 -35.21 -47.75 -2.83
C GLU A 6 -34.86 -46.26 -2.99
N TYR A 7 -33.59 -45.86 -2.96
CA TYR A 7 -33.15 -44.45 -3.04
C TYR A 7 -32.15 -44.15 -4.16
N TRP A 8 -32.02 -45.01 -5.16
CA TRP A 8 -31.07 -44.86 -6.27
C TRP A 8 -31.23 -43.53 -7.05
N TYR A 9 -32.46 -43.00 -7.13
CA TYR A 9 -32.76 -41.71 -7.77
C TYR A 9 -32.21 -40.50 -6.98
N VAL A 10 -32.06 -40.60 -5.66
CA VAL A 10 -31.46 -39.53 -4.83
C VAL A 10 -29.97 -39.39 -5.15
N TRP A 11 -29.27 -40.50 -5.33
CA TRP A 11 -27.87 -40.51 -5.74
C TRP A 11 -27.67 -39.96 -7.15
N ILE A 12 -28.59 -40.25 -8.08
CA ILE A 12 -28.56 -39.66 -9.43
C ILE A 12 -28.78 -38.14 -9.36
N ALA A 13 -29.76 -37.68 -8.59
CA ALA A 13 -30.00 -36.24 -8.41
C ALA A 13 -28.79 -35.54 -7.76
N PHE A 14 -28.14 -36.17 -6.78
CA PHE A 14 -26.92 -35.66 -6.15
C PHE A 14 -25.76 -35.55 -7.14
N VAL A 15 -25.52 -36.58 -7.97
CA VAL A 15 -24.47 -36.56 -8.99
C VAL A 15 -24.73 -35.48 -10.05
N ILE A 16 -25.98 -35.31 -10.50
CA ILE A 16 -26.36 -34.24 -11.44
C ILE A 16 -26.11 -32.86 -10.83
N MET A 17 -26.48 -32.67 -9.55
CA MET A 17 -26.23 -31.44 -8.82
C MET A 17 -24.72 -31.16 -8.66
N CYS A 18 -23.91 -32.17 -8.33
CA CYS A 18 -22.46 -32.04 -8.27
C CYS A 18 -21.86 -31.64 -9.62
N ILE A 19 -22.28 -32.28 -10.73
CA ILE A 19 -21.82 -31.91 -12.08
C ILE A 19 -22.19 -30.46 -12.40
N PHE A 20 -23.41 -30.04 -12.07
CA PHE A 20 -23.87 -28.67 -12.27
C PHE A 20 -23.02 -27.67 -11.47
N LEU A 21 -22.79 -27.93 -10.17
CA LEU A 21 -21.93 -27.10 -9.32
C LEU A 21 -20.49 -27.03 -9.86
N PHE A 22 -19.87 -28.15 -10.22
CA PHE A 22 -18.52 -28.15 -10.79
C PHE A 22 -18.43 -27.34 -12.09
N SER A 23 -19.42 -27.44 -12.97
CA SER A 23 -19.44 -26.69 -14.23
C SER A 23 -19.61 -25.18 -14.03
N PHE A 24 -20.40 -24.76 -13.04
CA PHE A 24 -20.67 -23.35 -12.74
C PHE A 24 -19.51 -22.70 -11.96
N TYR A 25 -19.04 -23.36 -10.90
CA TYR A 25 -17.91 -22.88 -10.10
C TYR A 25 -16.60 -22.94 -10.87
N GLY A 26 -16.39 -23.94 -11.73
CA GLY A 26 -15.20 -24.02 -12.59
C GLY A 26 -15.10 -22.85 -13.57
N LYS A 27 -16.22 -22.44 -14.18
CA LYS A 27 -16.27 -21.26 -15.07
C LYS A 27 -15.98 -19.96 -14.31
N LYS A 28 -16.61 -19.76 -13.14
CA LYS A 28 -16.34 -18.57 -12.31
C LYS A 28 -14.89 -18.52 -11.82
N TYR A 29 -14.34 -19.65 -11.40
CA TYR A 29 -12.93 -19.74 -10.99
C TYR A 29 -11.99 -19.38 -12.15
N LYS A 30 -12.24 -19.90 -13.35
CA LYS A 30 -11.45 -19.57 -14.55
C LYS A 30 -11.52 -18.08 -14.89
N GLN A 31 -12.71 -17.47 -14.87
CA GLN A 31 -12.87 -16.03 -15.12
C GLN A 31 -12.14 -15.15 -14.09
N VAL A 32 -12.20 -15.50 -12.81
CA VAL A 32 -11.46 -14.79 -11.76
C VAL A 32 -9.95 -14.93 -11.97
N LYS A 33 -9.48 -16.12 -12.33
CA LYS A 33 -8.07 -16.37 -12.62
C LYS A 33 -7.57 -15.60 -13.85
N GLU A 34 -8.36 -15.54 -14.92
CA GLU A 34 -8.03 -14.78 -16.14
C GLU A 34 -8.00 -13.28 -15.86
N ARG A 35 -8.97 -12.73 -15.12
CA ARG A 35 -8.95 -11.31 -14.73
C ARG A 35 -7.75 -10.98 -13.83
N ARG A 36 -7.38 -11.86 -12.90
CA ARG A 36 -6.17 -11.68 -12.08
C ARG A 36 -4.93 -11.66 -12.95
N LYS A 37 -4.79 -12.60 -13.89
CA LYS A 37 -3.65 -12.64 -14.82
C LYS A 37 -3.55 -11.38 -15.66
N GLN A 38 -4.67 -10.90 -16.21
CA GLN A 38 -4.70 -9.64 -16.97
C GLN A 38 -4.33 -8.43 -16.12
N TYR A 39 -4.79 -8.39 -14.87
CA TYR A 39 -4.44 -7.33 -13.92
C TYR A 39 -2.94 -7.37 -13.58
N GLU A 40 -2.40 -8.55 -13.30
CA GLU A 40 -0.97 -8.76 -13.04
C GLU A 40 -0.10 -8.38 -14.24
N GLU A 41 -0.52 -8.74 -15.46
CA GLU A 41 0.17 -8.35 -16.70
C GLU A 41 0.14 -6.82 -16.91
N LYS A 42 -1.01 -6.18 -16.65
CA LYS A 42 -1.13 -4.71 -16.71
C LYS A 42 -0.22 -4.03 -15.68
N LEU A 43 -0.22 -4.54 -14.45
CA LEU A 43 0.60 -4.01 -13.36
C LEU A 43 2.09 -4.15 -13.67
N ALA A 44 2.51 -5.29 -14.21
CA ALA A 44 3.89 -5.53 -14.63
C ALA A 44 4.31 -4.59 -15.77
N GLN A 45 3.42 -4.34 -16.72
CA GLN A 45 3.66 -3.38 -17.80
C GLN A 45 3.79 -1.95 -17.27
N GLU A 46 2.88 -1.50 -16.39
CA GLU A 46 2.95 -0.17 -15.79
C GLU A 46 4.19 0.01 -14.90
N ARG A 47 4.60 -1.06 -14.20
CA ARG A 47 5.84 -1.04 -13.41
C ARG A 47 7.07 -0.84 -14.29
N ASP A 48 7.13 -1.50 -15.45
CA ASP A 48 8.21 -1.33 -16.42
C ASP A 48 8.19 0.08 -17.01
N GLU A 49 7.00 0.57 -17.40
CA GLU A 49 6.80 1.90 -17.98
C GLU A 49 7.18 3.04 -17.02
N PHE A 50 6.85 2.91 -15.74
CA PHE A 50 7.10 3.94 -14.72
C PHE A 50 8.38 3.71 -13.90
N SER A 51 9.22 2.74 -14.29
CA SER A 51 10.50 2.46 -13.62
C SER A 51 11.48 3.65 -13.68
N HIS A 52 11.40 4.43 -14.75
CA HIS A 52 12.18 5.64 -15.00
C HIS A 52 11.21 6.79 -15.30
N LEU A 53 10.97 7.62 -14.29
CA LEU A 53 10.01 8.71 -14.40
C LEU A 53 10.68 9.94 -15.01
N THR A 54 10.84 9.98 -16.33
CA THR A 54 11.37 11.18 -17.01
C THR A 54 10.30 12.26 -17.10
N SER A 55 10.72 13.50 -17.36
CA SER A 55 9.80 14.63 -17.53
C SER A 55 8.76 14.39 -18.63
N GLU A 56 9.14 13.74 -19.74
CA GLU A 56 8.23 13.41 -20.84
C GLU A 56 7.22 12.31 -20.46
N VAL A 57 7.67 11.29 -19.71
CA VAL A 57 6.78 10.22 -19.23
C VAL A 57 5.78 10.83 -18.26
N PHE A 58 6.24 11.60 -17.28
CA PHE A 58 5.40 12.24 -16.26
C PHE A 58 4.25 13.06 -16.86
N ASP A 59 4.53 13.88 -17.88
CA ASP A 59 3.52 14.76 -18.52
C ASP A 59 2.38 14.01 -19.23
N LYS A 60 2.58 12.71 -19.52
CA LYS A 60 1.58 11.86 -20.17
C LYS A 60 0.71 11.08 -19.18
N ILE A 61 1.07 11.06 -17.90
CA ILE A 61 0.39 10.25 -16.88
C ILE A 61 -0.96 10.87 -16.54
N GLU A 62 -2.00 10.04 -16.51
CA GLU A 62 -3.31 10.49 -16.05
C GLU A 62 -3.25 10.85 -14.55
N PRO A 63 -3.93 11.91 -14.09
CA PRO A 63 -3.84 12.36 -12.71
C PRO A 63 -4.12 11.28 -11.66
N ILE A 64 -5.03 10.35 -11.97
CA ILE A 64 -5.42 9.23 -11.09
C ILE A 64 -4.31 8.17 -10.93
N ASP A 65 -3.35 8.13 -11.87
CA ASP A 65 -2.28 7.15 -11.91
C ASP A 65 -0.94 7.70 -11.41
N LEU A 66 -0.84 9.02 -11.14
CA LEU A 66 0.41 9.69 -10.71
C LEU A 66 1.01 9.08 -9.44
N THR A 67 0.19 8.86 -8.41
CA THR A 67 0.67 8.24 -7.15
C THR A 67 1.24 6.85 -7.40
N ARG A 68 0.57 6.05 -8.24
CA ARG A 68 1.02 4.70 -8.59
C ARG A 68 2.33 4.73 -9.37
N ALA A 69 2.46 5.66 -10.32
CA ALA A 69 3.68 5.83 -11.09
C ALA A 69 4.87 6.23 -10.22
N VAL A 70 4.69 7.18 -9.29
CA VAL A 70 5.74 7.58 -8.33
C VAL A 70 6.14 6.40 -7.43
N ILE A 71 5.19 5.60 -6.94
CA ILE A 71 5.50 4.40 -6.15
C ILE A 71 6.33 3.40 -6.97
N PHE A 72 5.97 3.14 -8.23
CA PHE A 72 6.76 2.24 -9.08
C PHE A 72 8.15 2.79 -9.39
N HIS A 73 8.28 4.09 -9.59
CA HIS A 73 9.57 4.74 -9.76
C HIS A 73 10.46 4.56 -8.51
N ILE A 74 9.92 4.78 -7.31
CA ILE A 74 10.64 4.58 -6.05
C ILE A 74 11.01 3.10 -5.84
N ASN A 75 10.10 2.17 -6.09
CA ASN A 75 10.38 0.73 -6.00
C ASN A 75 11.48 0.31 -6.99
N ALA A 76 11.45 0.83 -8.22
CA ALA A 76 12.49 0.57 -9.21
C ALA A 76 13.86 1.15 -8.77
N LYS A 77 13.86 2.31 -8.10
CA LYS A 77 15.04 2.87 -7.46
C LYS A 77 15.58 1.94 -6.36
N GLU A 78 14.70 1.39 -5.52
CA GLU A 78 15.05 0.38 -4.50
C GLU A 78 15.67 -0.88 -5.12
N ASP A 79 15.03 -1.43 -6.15
CA ASP A 79 15.48 -2.62 -6.86
C ASP A 79 16.90 -2.43 -7.44
N ARG A 80 17.19 -1.25 -8.00
CA ARG A 80 18.54 -0.91 -8.50
C ARG A 80 19.57 -0.79 -7.37
N LEU A 81 19.18 -0.27 -6.22
CA LEU A 81 20.06 -0.21 -5.04
C LEU A 81 20.36 -1.61 -4.49
N PHE A 82 19.40 -2.53 -4.53
CA PHE A 82 19.63 -3.93 -4.15
C PHE A 82 20.67 -4.66 -5.01
N GLU A 83 20.95 -4.16 -6.23
CA GLU A 83 22.03 -4.67 -7.08
C GLU A 83 23.42 -4.13 -6.68
N ASP A 84 23.51 -3.10 -5.84
CA ASP A 84 24.76 -2.57 -5.29
C ASP A 84 25.18 -3.36 -4.03
N ASP A 85 26.36 -3.96 -4.08
CA ASP A 85 26.95 -4.73 -2.96
C ASP A 85 27.12 -3.90 -1.67
N ASN A 86 27.10 -2.56 -1.75
CA ASN A 86 27.23 -1.66 -0.59
C ASN A 86 25.89 -1.19 -0.01
N TYR A 87 24.76 -1.58 -0.61
CA TYR A 87 23.44 -1.19 -0.11
C TYR A 87 23.13 -1.90 1.21
N ASP A 88 22.74 -1.13 2.22
CA ASP A 88 22.47 -1.61 3.58
C ASP A 88 21.01 -2.04 3.80
N GLY A 89 20.18 -2.01 2.75
CA GLY A 89 18.75 -2.32 2.82
C GLY A 89 17.87 -1.13 3.23
N ASN A 90 18.44 0.07 3.39
CA ASN A 90 17.69 1.26 3.76
C ASN A 90 17.63 2.27 2.59
N ILE A 91 16.48 2.37 1.93
CA ILE A 91 16.27 3.31 0.82
C ILE A 91 16.15 4.77 1.27
N ILE A 92 15.79 5.05 2.53
CA ILE A 92 15.46 6.40 3.03
C ILE A 92 16.53 7.45 2.67
N PRO A 93 17.85 7.21 2.82
CA PRO A 93 18.88 8.18 2.46
C PRO A 93 18.96 8.54 0.97
N TYR A 94 18.34 7.73 0.10
CA TYR A 94 18.36 7.87 -1.36
C TYR A 94 17.09 8.51 -1.92
N LEU A 95 16.11 8.80 -1.05
CA LEU A 95 14.86 9.46 -1.43
C LEU A 95 15.00 10.97 -1.36
N THR A 96 14.37 11.68 -2.31
CA THR A 96 14.06 13.09 -2.11
C THR A 96 13.10 13.24 -0.94
N HIS A 97 12.99 14.45 -0.39
CA HIS A 97 12.05 14.68 0.71
C HIS A 97 10.61 14.38 0.28
N GLU A 98 10.22 14.82 -0.92
CA GLU A 98 8.88 14.57 -1.46
C GLU A 98 8.63 13.08 -1.73
N GLU A 99 9.63 12.33 -2.24
CA GLU A 99 9.55 10.88 -2.36
C GLU A 99 9.35 10.19 -1.01
N LEU A 100 10.09 10.61 0.01
CA LEU A 100 9.99 10.05 1.36
C LEU A 100 8.59 10.22 1.95
N LEU A 101 7.94 11.38 1.76
CA LEU A 101 6.58 11.61 2.26
C LEU A 101 5.56 10.68 1.58
N ILE A 102 5.62 10.57 0.25
CA ILE A 102 4.74 9.69 -0.52
C ILE A 102 4.98 8.22 -0.15
N TYR A 103 6.25 7.82 -0.07
CA TYR A 103 6.63 6.45 0.24
C TYR A 103 6.28 6.06 1.67
N THR A 104 6.37 6.98 2.63
CA THR A 104 5.94 6.77 4.02
C THR A 104 4.45 6.39 4.08
N MET A 105 3.60 7.10 3.33
CA MET A 105 2.17 6.78 3.28
C MET A 105 1.91 5.44 2.59
N TYR A 106 2.65 5.12 1.52
CA TYR A 106 2.59 3.81 0.87
C TYR A 106 3.00 2.67 1.81
N GLN A 107 4.09 2.84 2.58
CA GLN A 107 4.56 1.84 3.54
C GLN A 107 3.56 1.63 4.68
N LEU A 108 2.89 2.70 5.13
CA LEU A 108 1.77 2.58 6.06
C LEU A 108 0.62 1.77 5.45
N GLU A 109 0.22 2.02 4.20
CA GLU A 109 -0.81 1.21 3.53
C GLU A 109 -0.38 -0.26 3.40
N CYS A 110 0.86 -0.53 3.01
CA CYS A 110 1.41 -1.89 2.94
C CYS A 110 1.39 -2.61 4.29
N SER A 111 1.61 -1.90 5.40
CA SER A 111 1.55 -2.49 6.75
C SER A 111 0.17 -3.04 7.12
N LEU A 112 -0.88 -2.59 6.43
CA LEU A 112 -2.26 -3.04 6.62
C LEU A 112 -2.59 -4.27 5.77
N GLU A 113 -1.76 -4.60 4.79
CA GLU A 113 -2.01 -5.73 3.91
C GLU A 113 -1.75 -7.07 4.59
N GLY A 114 -2.48 -8.10 4.15
CA GLY A 114 -2.39 -9.45 4.70
C GLY A 114 -3.31 -9.70 5.90
N GLY A 115 -3.49 -10.97 6.28
CA GLY A 115 -4.50 -11.38 7.26
C GLY A 115 -4.29 -10.91 8.70
N ARG A 116 -3.16 -10.25 8.99
CA ARG A 116 -2.82 -9.67 10.30
C ARG A 116 -2.25 -8.25 10.20
N GLY A 117 -2.33 -7.61 9.03
CA GLY A 117 -1.86 -6.23 8.84
C GLY A 117 -2.70 -5.25 9.66
N SER A 118 -2.06 -4.23 10.24
CA SER A 118 -2.70 -3.21 11.07
C SER A 118 -1.74 -2.05 11.29
N ILE A 119 -2.23 -0.93 11.83
CA ILE A 119 -1.39 0.21 12.24
C ILE A 119 -0.32 -0.21 13.25
N HIS A 120 -0.58 -1.23 14.07
CA HIS A 120 0.44 -1.79 14.96
C HIS A 120 1.67 -2.28 14.18
N SER A 121 1.45 -2.96 13.04
CA SER A 121 2.52 -3.44 12.18
C SER A 121 3.39 -2.30 11.68
N PHE A 122 2.78 -1.17 11.33
CA PHE A 122 3.52 0.03 10.92
C PHE A 122 4.51 0.49 11.98
N PHE A 123 4.10 0.54 13.25
CA PHE A 123 4.93 1.12 14.30
C PHE A 123 6.05 0.21 14.80
N ILE A 124 5.92 -1.11 14.67
CA ILE A 124 6.83 -2.07 15.32
C ILE A 124 7.56 -3.00 14.36
N THR A 125 7.03 -3.23 13.15
CA THR A 125 7.51 -4.30 12.26
C THR A 125 8.34 -3.71 11.13
N GLU A 126 9.56 -4.21 10.92
CA GLU A 126 10.36 -3.88 9.74
C GLU A 126 9.70 -4.42 8.45
N PRO A 127 9.77 -3.68 7.33
CA PRO A 127 10.48 -2.40 7.17
C PRO A 127 9.67 -1.17 7.59
N TYR A 128 8.38 -1.33 7.91
CA TYR A 128 7.44 -0.22 8.09
C TYR A 128 7.82 0.75 9.21
N CYS A 129 8.33 0.24 10.33
CA CYS A 129 8.69 1.05 11.49
C CYS A 129 9.82 2.06 11.21
N ASN A 130 10.61 1.86 10.16
CA ASN A 130 11.62 2.82 9.72
C ASN A 130 11.00 4.14 9.24
N TYR A 131 9.71 4.12 8.85
CA TYR A 131 8.98 5.30 8.36
C TYR A 131 8.19 6.02 9.46
N ARG A 132 8.20 5.47 10.69
CA ARG A 132 7.54 6.05 11.87
C ARG A 132 7.90 7.53 12.13
N PRO A 133 9.14 8.02 11.93
CA PRO A 133 9.44 9.43 12.16
C PRO A 133 8.75 10.40 11.18
N TYR A 134 8.23 9.90 10.05
CA TYR A 134 7.82 10.75 8.92
C TYR A 134 6.30 10.77 8.68
N TYR A 135 5.52 9.87 9.28
CA TYR A 135 4.08 9.78 8.97
C TYR A 135 3.34 11.09 9.26
N LYS A 136 3.68 11.76 10.35
CA LYS A 136 2.98 12.98 10.78
C LYS A 136 3.15 14.08 9.75
N GLU A 137 4.39 14.36 9.34
CA GLU A 137 4.68 15.33 8.29
C GLU A 137 4.03 14.96 6.96
N ALA A 138 4.05 13.67 6.59
CA ALA A 138 3.45 13.20 5.34
C ALA A 138 1.93 13.50 5.29
N PHE A 139 1.18 13.15 6.33
CA PHE A 139 -0.27 13.40 6.36
C PHE A 139 -0.62 14.88 6.57
N GLU A 140 0.15 15.63 7.37
CA GLU A 140 -0.07 17.07 7.56
C GLU A 140 0.20 17.87 6.28
N THR A 141 1.22 17.49 5.51
CA THR A 141 1.52 18.08 4.19
C THR A 141 0.35 17.89 3.22
N MET A 142 -0.29 16.72 3.26
CA MET A 142 -1.51 16.43 2.50
C MET A 142 -2.78 17.01 3.16
N LYS A 143 -2.66 17.86 4.18
CA LYS A 143 -3.80 18.47 4.90
C LYS A 143 -4.78 17.41 5.42
N CYS A 144 -4.26 16.29 5.89
CA CYS A 144 -5.00 15.18 6.50
C CYS A 144 -4.71 15.11 7.99
N TYR A 145 -5.00 16.22 8.68
CA TYR A 145 -4.72 16.41 10.10
C TYR A 145 -5.39 15.39 11.01
N ASP A 146 -6.64 14.99 10.70
CA ASP A 146 -7.36 13.99 11.49
C ASP A 146 -6.66 12.62 11.43
N ILE A 147 -6.09 12.26 10.28
CA ILE A 147 -5.29 11.04 10.12
C ILE A 147 -3.98 11.15 10.88
N ALA A 148 -3.28 12.29 10.78
CA ALA A 148 -2.04 12.51 11.51
C ALA A 148 -2.25 12.40 13.03
N HIS A 149 -3.33 13.01 13.56
CA HIS A 149 -3.70 12.93 14.97
C HIS A 149 -4.06 11.50 15.40
N LEU A 150 -4.85 10.77 14.60
CA LEU A 150 -5.18 9.37 14.87
C LEU A 150 -3.91 8.51 14.98
N LEU A 151 -2.95 8.70 14.06
CA LEU A 151 -1.68 7.97 14.06
C LEU A 151 -0.79 8.35 15.24
N GLU A 152 -0.78 9.61 15.67
CA GLU A 152 -0.06 10.06 16.86
C GLU A 152 -0.58 9.38 18.14
N GLU A 153 -1.89 9.22 18.27
CA GLU A 153 -2.50 8.51 19.39
C GLU A 153 -2.22 7.00 19.35
N ALA A 154 -2.24 6.41 18.15
CA ALA A 154 -1.85 5.01 17.95
C ALA A 154 -0.36 4.78 18.25
N GLU A 155 0.51 5.74 17.93
CA GLU A 155 1.94 5.69 18.25
C GLU A 155 2.16 5.74 19.76
N LYS A 156 1.44 6.60 20.49
CA LYS A 156 1.52 6.65 21.95
C LYS A 156 1.18 5.28 22.55
N LEU A 157 0.11 4.63 22.08
CA LEU A 157 -0.23 3.28 22.52
C LEU A 157 0.89 2.27 22.19
N ALA A 158 1.50 2.35 21.00
CA ALA A 158 2.63 1.50 20.63
C ALA A 158 3.81 1.68 21.59
N ILE A 159 4.18 2.92 21.94
CA ILE A 159 5.26 3.23 22.89
C ILE A 159 4.96 2.64 24.27
N LEU A 160 3.73 2.82 24.77
CA LEU A 160 3.33 2.31 26.07
C LEU A 160 3.45 0.78 26.12
N ILE A 161 3.05 0.09 25.04
CA ILE A 161 3.20 -1.36 24.93
C ILE A 161 4.67 -1.78 24.82
N GLU A 162 5.48 -1.09 24.01
CA GLU A 162 6.93 -1.37 23.87
C GLU A 162 7.69 -1.21 25.20
N ASN A 163 7.21 -0.32 26.08
CA ASN A 163 7.83 -0.03 27.38
C ASN A 163 7.20 -0.81 28.56
N ASP A 164 6.23 -1.69 28.33
CA ASP A 164 5.43 -2.35 29.39
C ASP A 164 4.72 -1.36 30.35
N GLN A 165 4.27 -0.21 29.85
CA GLN A 165 3.61 0.89 30.59
C GLN A 165 2.14 1.12 30.18
N GLU A 166 1.42 0.04 29.86
CA GLU A 166 0.01 0.13 29.43
C GLU A 166 -0.93 0.78 30.47
N ASP A 167 -0.51 0.86 31.73
CA ASP A 167 -1.25 1.52 32.82
C ASP A 167 -1.14 3.06 32.81
N GLU A 168 -0.30 3.65 31.95
CA GLU A 168 -0.13 5.10 31.80
C GLU A 168 -0.98 5.72 30.67
N ILE A 169 -1.99 4.99 30.16
CA ILE A 169 -2.90 5.51 29.13
C ILE A 169 -3.63 6.78 29.62
N ASP A 170 -3.60 7.83 28.80
CA ASP A 170 -4.35 9.06 29.06
C ASP A 170 -5.86 8.83 28.90
N GLU A 171 -6.54 8.62 30.03
CA GLU A 171 -8.00 8.40 30.09
C GLU A 171 -8.83 9.58 29.56
N THR A 172 -8.22 10.75 29.31
CA THR A 172 -8.90 11.94 28.79
C THR A 172 -8.82 12.11 27.27
N SER A 173 -7.99 11.30 26.59
CA SER A 173 -7.91 11.27 25.12
C SER A 173 -9.22 10.74 24.50
N GLU A 174 -9.57 11.26 23.32
CA GLU A 174 -10.66 10.70 22.50
C GLU A 174 -10.43 9.22 22.15
N TYR A 175 -9.16 8.79 22.15
CA TYR A 175 -8.73 7.45 21.80
C TYR A 175 -8.33 6.60 23.02
N ALA A 176 -8.61 7.05 24.24
CA ALA A 176 -8.24 6.37 25.48
C ALA A 176 -8.70 4.89 25.57
N THR A 177 -9.75 4.53 24.84
CA THR A 177 -10.31 3.17 24.82
C THR A 177 -10.00 2.37 23.57
N TYR A 178 -9.29 2.97 22.60
CA TYR A 178 -8.98 2.33 21.33
C TYR A 178 -7.88 1.29 21.50
N ASN A 179 -8.07 0.12 20.89
CA ASN A 179 -6.98 -0.79 20.58
C ASN A 179 -6.55 -0.61 19.09
N PHE A 180 -5.49 -1.30 18.67
CA PHE A 180 -5.01 -1.19 17.28
C PHE A 180 -6.01 -1.60 16.20
N SER A 181 -6.98 -2.48 16.50
CA SER A 181 -8.05 -2.78 15.55
C SER A 181 -8.98 -1.58 15.38
N ASP A 182 -9.29 -0.86 16.46
CA ASP A 182 -10.12 0.35 16.40
C ASP A 182 -9.39 1.45 15.63
N PHE A 183 -8.11 1.70 15.94
CA PHE A 183 -7.27 2.64 15.19
C PHE A 183 -7.20 2.27 13.70
N THR A 184 -7.00 0.99 13.38
CA THR A 184 -6.90 0.54 11.98
C THR A 184 -8.22 0.76 11.23
N ASN A 185 -9.36 0.45 11.87
CA ASN A 185 -10.67 0.64 11.25
C ASN A 185 -10.98 2.12 11.02
N GLU A 186 -10.68 2.98 12.00
CA GLU A 186 -10.89 4.42 11.88
C GLU A 186 -9.98 5.03 10.82
N PHE A 187 -8.71 4.62 10.75
CA PHE A 187 -7.78 5.05 9.72
C PHE A 187 -8.27 4.70 8.31
N VAL A 188 -8.72 3.46 8.10
CA VAL A 188 -9.30 3.02 6.82
C VAL A 188 -10.56 3.82 6.48
N SER A 189 -11.35 4.21 7.48
CA SER A 189 -12.51 5.10 7.31
C SER A 189 -12.08 6.49 6.84
N LEU A 190 -11.14 7.12 7.55
CA LEU A 190 -10.61 8.44 7.24
C LEU A 190 -9.91 8.50 5.89
N LEU A 191 -9.15 7.46 5.50
CA LEU A 191 -8.54 7.37 4.17
C LEU A 191 -9.60 7.47 3.06
N ARG A 192 -10.74 6.80 3.22
CA ARG A 192 -11.83 6.82 2.24
C ARG A 192 -12.55 8.16 2.16
N SER A 193 -12.64 8.92 3.25
CA SER A 193 -13.35 10.20 3.29
C SER A 193 -12.47 11.43 3.07
N SER A 194 -11.15 11.30 3.27
CA SER A 194 -10.21 12.43 3.26
C SER A 194 -9.91 13.01 1.88
N GLY A 195 -10.23 12.28 0.81
CA GLY A 195 -9.83 12.65 -0.55
C GLY A 195 -8.32 12.58 -0.78
N ILE A 196 -7.59 11.79 0.02
CA ILE A 196 -6.13 11.72 0.00
C ILE A 196 -5.55 11.46 -1.40
N GLY A 197 -6.20 10.61 -2.22
CA GLY A 197 -5.75 10.31 -3.57
C GLY A 197 -5.65 11.55 -4.48
N ASP A 198 -6.66 12.42 -4.44
CA ASP A 198 -6.66 13.66 -5.22
C ASP A 198 -5.56 14.61 -4.71
N LYS A 199 -5.41 14.73 -3.38
CA LYS A 199 -4.39 15.58 -2.75
C LYS A 199 -2.97 15.11 -3.07
N LEU A 200 -2.72 13.81 -3.07
CA LEU A 200 -1.45 13.21 -3.47
C LEU A 200 -1.15 13.53 -4.94
N GLY A 201 -2.14 13.38 -5.83
CA GLY A 201 -1.99 13.72 -7.25
C GLY A 201 -1.70 15.20 -7.48
N GLU A 202 -2.34 16.11 -6.73
CA GLU A 202 -2.05 17.54 -6.77
C GLU A 202 -0.64 17.85 -6.29
N TYR A 203 -0.25 17.32 -5.12
CA TYR A 203 1.08 17.50 -4.55
C TYR A 203 2.18 17.00 -5.49
N ILE A 204 2.03 15.80 -6.04
CA ILE A 204 2.99 15.22 -6.99
C ILE A 204 3.20 16.13 -8.21
N LYS A 205 2.13 16.75 -8.73
CA LYS A 205 2.24 17.71 -9.85
C LYS A 205 2.96 18.99 -9.47
N GLU A 206 2.64 19.55 -8.30
CA GLU A 206 3.28 20.77 -7.81
C GLU A 206 4.78 20.57 -7.57
N HIS A 207 5.19 19.35 -7.23
CA HIS A 207 6.55 18.95 -6.93
C HIS A 207 7.19 18.04 -7.99
N LYS A 208 6.75 18.13 -9.25
CA LYS A 208 7.22 17.27 -10.37
C LYS A 208 8.74 17.03 -10.36
N GLU A 209 9.52 18.10 -10.21
CA GLU A 209 10.98 18.05 -10.30
C GLU A 209 11.63 17.16 -9.24
N SER A 210 10.97 16.90 -8.11
CA SER A 210 11.45 16.01 -7.05
C SER A 210 11.26 14.52 -7.34
N PHE A 211 10.49 14.19 -8.39
CA PHE A 211 10.15 12.81 -8.76
C PHE A 211 10.73 12.40 -10.11
N ILE A 212 11.33 13.33 -10.87
CA ILE A 212 11.90 13.02 -12.18
C ILE A 212 13.37 12.64 -12.09
N GLU A 213 13.76 11.61 -12.83
CA GLU A 213 15.17 11.33 -13.05
C GLU A 213 15.77 12.43 -13.96
N LYS A 214 16.90 12.97 -13.55
CA LYS A 214 17.67 13.89 -14.42
C LYS A 214 18.43 13.04 -15.42
N ASP A 215 18.24 13.34 -16.71
CA ASP A 215 19.06 12.74 -17.75
C ASP A 215 20.52 13.21 -17.58
N ASP A 216 21.38 12.35 -17.05
CA ASP A 216 22.82 12.62 -16.87
C ASP A 216 23.52 13.03 -18.19
N GLU A 217 22.93 12.73 -19.36
CA GLU A 217 23.48 13.07 -20.67
C GLU A 217 23.42 14.56 -21.06
N ASN A 218 22.71 15.41 -20.30
CA ASN A 218 22.62 16.85 -20.59
C ASN A 218 23.55 17.73 -19.73
N GLU A 219 24.10 17.23 -18.62
CA GLU A 219 25.04 18.01 -17.80
C GLU A 219 26.44 18.07 -18.42
N GLU A 220 26.91 17.02 -19.10
CA GLU A 220 28.24 17.04 -19.78
C GLU A 220 28.29 18.02 -20.97
N ARG A 221 27.15 18.36 -21.59
CA ARG A 221 27.10 19.30 -22.73
C ARG A 221 27.07 20.78 -22.35
N ILE A 222 26.85 21.11 -21.08
CA ILE A 222 26.83 22.51 -20.60
C ILE A 222 28.20 22.88 -19.98
N SER A 223 29.11 21.90 -19.84
CA SER A 223 30.46 22.07 -19.32
C SER A 223 31.60 22.05 -20.38
N GLU A 224 31.29 21.99 -21.67
CA GLU A 224 32.26 22.21 -22.78
C GLU A 224 32.02 23.54 -23.51
#